data_AF-A0A1I6ICB6-F1
#
_entry.id   AF-A0A1I6ICB6-F1
#
_cell.length_a   1.000
_cell.length_b   1.000
_cell.length_c   1.000
_cell.angle_alpha   90.00
_cell.angle_beta   90.00
_cell.angle_gamma   90.00
#
_symmetry.space_group_name_H-M   'P 1'
#
loop_
_entity.id
_entity.type
_entity.pdbx_description
1 polymer ?
#
loop_
_entity_poly.entity_id
_entity_poly.type
_entity_poly.pdbx_seq_one_letter_code
_entity_poly.pdbx_strand_id
1 'polypeptide(L)' 'MFPFPSCLILGYTSDKRPIHIVLSDEETASRIITAYNPSIEKWKDDYKTRRSDNYEVYEL' A
#
# COMPACT_ATOMS: atom_id res chain seq x y z
N MET A 1 23.01 9.86 6.86
CA MET A 1 21.55 9.73 7.02
C MET A 1 21.10 8.64 6.08
N PHE A 2 20.88 7.44 6.62
CA PHE A 2 20.27 6.34 5.87
C PHE A 2 18.77 6.62 5.73
N PRO A 3 18.07 6.07 4.71
CA PRO A 3 16.62 6.23 4.65
C PRO A 3 16.02 5.66 5.94
N PHE A 4 15.16 6.45 6.58
CA PHE A 4 14.37 6.00 7.72
C PHE A 4 13.53 4.77 7.31
N PRO A 5 13.30 3.82 8.22
CA PRO A 5 12.43 2.68 7.93
C PRO A 5 11.04 3.17 7.54
N SER A 6 10.44 2.52 6.55
CA SER A 6 9.10 2.86 6.06
C SER A 6 8.20 1.64 6.00
N CYS A 7 6.90 1.84 6.21
CA CYS A 7 5.89 0.80 6.07
C CYS A 7 4.69 1.27 5.26
N LEU A 8 4.00 0.30 4.65
CA LEU A 8 2.70 0.51 4.01
C LEU A 8 1.60 0.19 5.01
N ILE A 9 0.70 1.15 5.24
CA ILE A 9 -0.46 1.01 6.13
C ILE A 9 -1.73 1.03 5.28
N LEU A 10 -2.61 0.05 5.49
CA LEU A 10 -3.99 0.08 5.00
C LEU A 10 -4.89 0.67 6.10
N GLY A 11 -5.49 1.81 5.78
CA GLY A 11 -6.54 2.44 6.58
C GLY A 11 -7.85 2.54 5.82
N TYR A 12 -8.85 3.13 6.48
CA TYR A 12 -10.15 3.42 5.90
C TYR A 12 -10.55 4.86 6.25
N THR A 13 -11.09 5.57 5.27
CA THR A 13 -11.67 6.91 5.46
C THR A 13 -12.99 6.82 6.24
N SER A 14 -13.54 7.96 6.67
CA SER A 14 -14.82 8.02 7.39
C SER A 14 -16.00 7.43 6.60
N ASP A 15 -15.93 7.47 5.26
CA ASP A 15 -16.87 6.84 4.33
C ASP A 15 -16.49 5.41 3.94
N LYS A 16 -15.61 4.75 4.73
CA LYS A 16 -15.18 3.35 4.60
C LYS A 16 -14.48 3.01 3.28
N ARG A 17 -13.89 3.99 2.58
CA ARG A 17 -13.05 3.71 1.41
C ARG A 17 -11.64 3.34 1.86
N PRO A 18 -11.00 2.32 1.26
CA PRO A 18 -9.64 1.94 1.61
C PRO A 18 -8.65 3.02 1.18
N ILE A 19 -7.61 3.23 1.99
CA ILE A 19 -6.48 4.11 1.66
C ILE A 19 -5.17 3.45 2.06
N HIS A 20 -4.22 3.48 1.13
CA HIS A 20 -2.85 3.06 1.34
C HIS A 20 -1.99 4.28 1.62
N ILE A 21 -1.26 4.24 2.73
CA ILE A 21 -0.35 5.30 3.13
C ILE A 21 1.03 4.67 3.31
N VAL A 22 2.04 5.23 2.66
CA VAL A 22 3.43 4.91 2.95
C VAL A 22 3.94 5.94 3.95
N LEU A 23 4.40 5.45 5.10
CA LEU A 23 4.86 6.26 6.21
C LEU A 23 6.33 5.97 6.48
N SER A 24 7.10 7.02 6.75
CA SER A 24 8.45 6.93 7.32
C SER A 24 8.38 7.03 8.84
N ASP A 25 9.14 6.22 9.55
CA ASP A 25 9.35 6.33 10.99
C ASP A 25 10.64 7.11 11.29
N GLU A 26 10.50 8.38 11.67
CA GLU A 26 11.60 9.30 11.98
C GLU A 26 11.85 9.40 13.51
N GLU A 27 11.54 8.31 14.26
CA GLU A 27 11.63 8.14 15.73
C GLU A 27 10.72 9.07 16.55
N THR A 28 10.86 10.38 16.33
CA THR A 28 10.12 11.44 17.03
C THR A 28 8.83 11.85 16.33
N ALA A 29 8.74 11.53 15.04
CA ALA A 29 7.59 11.82 14.21
C ALA A 29 7.49 10.78 13.09
N SER A 30 6.32 10.71 12.47
CA SER A 30 6.18 9.96 11.23
C SER A 30 5.85 10.89 10.09
N ARG A 31 6.42 10.63 8.91
CA ARG A 31 6.18 11.42 7.70
C ARG A 31 5.40 10.60 6.69
N ILE A 32 4.31 11.17 6.17
CA ILE A 32 3.62 10.60 5.02
C ILE A 32 4.46 10.84 3.77
N ILE A 33 4.87 9.75 3.11
CA ILE A 33 5.57 9.80 1.83
C ILE A 33 4.55 9.89 0.68
N THR A 34 3.54 9.02 0.70
CA THR A 34 2.45 9.02 -0.28
C THR A 34 1.17 8.45 0.31
N ALA A 35 0.03 8.87 -0.23
CA ALA A 35 -1.28 8.33 0.05
C ALA A 35 -2.04 8.10 -1.25
N TYR A 36 -2.63 6.91 -1.43
CA TYR A 36 -3.37 6.55 -2.63
C TYR A 36 -4.50 5.57 -2.31
N ASN A 37 -5.54 5.57 -3.13
CA ASN A 37 -6.60 4.56 -3.04
C ASN A 37 -6.10 3.27 -3.70
N PRO A 38 -6.06 2.12 -2.99
CA PRO A 38 -5.63 0.87 -3.60
C PRO A 38 -6.64 0.42 -4.67
N SER A 39 -6.11 -0.11 -5.78
CA SER A 39 -6.90 -0.69 -6.88
C SER A 39 -6.95 -2.21 -6.77
N ILE A 40 -8.11 -2.81 -7.06
CA ILE A 40 -8.29 -4.27 -7.12
C ILE A 40 -7.49 -4.94 -8.25
N GLU A 41 -6.98 -4.18 -9.22
CA GLU A 41 -6.08 -4.70 -10.25
C GLU A 41 -4.73 -5.10 -9.65
N LYS A 42 -4.28 -4.35 -8.63
CA LYS A 42 -2.98 -4.55 -7.97
C LYS A 42 -3.10 -5.30 -6.65
N TRP A 43 -4.25 -5.23 -5.99
CA TRP A 43 -4.50 -5.82 -4.68
C TRP A 43 -5.69 -6.77 -4.74
N LYS A 44 -5.71 -7.80 -3.89
CA LYS A 44 -6.92 -8.60 -3.70
C LYS A 44 -8.02 -7.75 -3.08
N ASP A 45 -9.23 -8.31 -3.02
CA ASP A 45 -10.43 -7.58 -2.54
C ASP A 45 -10.36 -7.20 -1.05
N ASP A 46 -9.37 -7.73 -0.32
CA ASP A 46 -9.03 -7.33 1.05
C ASP A 46 -8.22 -6.02 1.13
N TYR A 47 -7.75 -5.50 -0.02
CA TYR A 47 -6.81 -4.40 -0.18
C TYR A 47 -5.47 -4.56 0.56
N LYS A 48 -5.21 -5.70 1.19
CA LYS A 48 -3.99 -5.99 1.99
C LYS A 48 -3.01 -6.87 1.23
N THR A 49 -3.52 -7.79 0.42
CA THR A 49 -2.70 -8.79 -0.25
C THR A 49 -2.37 -8.33 -1.66
N ARG A 50 -1.08 -8.10 -1.94
CA ARG A 50 -0.63 -7.73 -3.28
C ARG A 50 -0.88 -8.91 -4.24
N ARG A 51 -1.46 -8.63 -5.40
CA ARG A 51 -1.52 -9.62 -6.47
C ARG A 51 -0.11 -9.82 -7.00
N SER A 52 0.31 -11.06 -7.13
CA SER A 52 1.56 -11.40 -7.82
C SER A 52 1.44 -11.00 -9.27
N ASP A 53 2.42 -10.28 -9.80
CA ASP A 53 2.54 -9.95 -11.23
C ASP A 53 2.98 -11.21 -12.02
N ASN A 54 2.31 -12.35 -11.81
CA ASN A 54 2.41 -13.47 -12.72
C ASN A 54 1.43 -13.14 -13.85
N TYR A 55 1.94 -12.51 -14.90
CA TYR A 55 1.34 -12.69 -16.23
C TYR A 55 1.20 -14.20 -16.40
N GLU A 56 -0.04 -14.72 -16.34
CA GLU A 56 -0.28 -16.02 -16.91
C GLU A 56 0.18 -15.90 -18.36
N VAL A 57 1.31 -16.55 -18.66
CA VAL A 57 1.63 -16.91 -20.03
C VAL A 57 0.42 -17.73 -20.44
N TYR A 58 -0.45 -17.13 -21.27
CA TYR A 58 -1.51 -17.87 -21.92
C TYR A 58 -0.81 -18.96 -22.73
N GLU A 59 -0.71 -20.17 -22.18
CA GLU A 59 -0.29 -21.33 -22.96
C GLU A 59 -1.37 -21.56 -24.02
N LEU A 60 -0.97 -21.35 -25.28
CA LEU A 60 -1.67 -21.84 -26.46
C LEU A 60 -1.31 -23.30 -26.70
#